data_AF-A0A971D5V8-F1
#
_entry.id   AF-A0A971D5V8-F1
#
_cell.length_a   1.000
_cell.length_b   1.000
_cell.length_c   1.000
_cell.angle_alpha   90.00
_cell.angle_beta   90.00
_cell.angle_gamma   90.00
#
_symmetry.space_group_name_H-M   'P 1'
#
loop_
_entity.id
_entity.type
_entity.pdbx_description
1 polymer ?
#
loop_
_entity_poly.entity_id
_entity_poly.type
_entity_poly.pdbx_seq_one_letter_code
_entity_poly.pdbx_strand_id
1 'polypeptide(L)'
;MRGNKWPLLLIGLLVLSIFATGCGGKDLVSLAGMDKHDLYVGDRYGNRVKIEDPQDFLAAFKAAKAVKDPKDVRSEVEAEYVFYSGDSKIYYDAQGKYLILVDKGKKTVYSANMDALLAKVSGLPPGLTPGIEDEEISDWIETMAEVDRPAALLFRRGDQAILVVLGGQRPKDGYKMNLENVSYSGNELTVDIRIVPPEAGADVVSYPVAAFTLSKYADVNVRLIEPGSGGEDLISVPVSVVEEGQNIILLWPERGAILTERVRMTGFARVFEASFIVEVEDGHNVLGIKQVTASEGAPGWGRFDFWMDLEPATSPYGTIIFVTYSAKDGSRVEELKVPVGFGGK
;
A
#
# COMPACT_ATOMS: atom_id res chain seq x y z
N MET A 1 -22.11 34.93 -85.72
CA MET A 1 -21.45 35.15 -84.42
C MET A 1 -21.52 33.82 -83.64
N ARG A 2 -20.43 33.04 -83.62
CA ARG A 2 -19.55 32.79 -82.44
C ARG A 2 -20.36 32.34 -81.22
N GLY A 3 -20.39 31.06 -80.86
CA GLY A 3 -19.36 30.32 -80.08
C GLY A 3 -20.03 29.95 -78.74
N ASN A 4 -19.87 28.83 -78.03
CA ASN A 4 -18.76 27.90 -77.72
C ASN A 4 -19.41 26.58 -77.21
N LYS A 5 -18.88 25.38 -77.50
CA LYS A 5 -17.96 24.54 -76.67
C LYS A 5 -18.43 24.33 -75.21
N TRP A 6 -18.46 23.15 -74.56
CA TRP A 6 -17.96 21.78 -74.75
C TRP A 6 -18.65 20.89 -73.65
N PRO A 7 -18.49 19.55 -73.65
CA PRO A 7 -19.28 18.59 -72.86
C PRO A 7 -18.68 18.29 -71.48
N LEU A 8 -19.51 17.92 -70.49
CA LEU A 8 -19.05 17.37 -69.21
C LEU A 8 -19.49 15.90 -69.10
N LEU A 9 -18.50 15.04 -69.36
CA LEU A 9 -18.43 13.64 -68.95
C LEU A 9 -18.48 13.56 -67.41
N LEU A 10 -19.44 12.84 -66.85
CA LEU A 10 -19.43 12.39 -65.46
C LEU A 10 -19.17 10.88 -65.46
N ILE A 11 -17.89 10.53 -65.33
CA ILE A 11 -17.41 9.18 -65.07
C ILE A 11 -17.73 8.89 -63.60
N GLY A 12 -18.70 7.99 -63.36
CA GLY A 12 -18.93 7.42 -62.05
C GLY A 12 -17.76 6.50 -61.68
N LEU A 13 -16.89 6.99 -60.81
CA LEU A 13 -15.76 6.24 -60.27
C LEU A 13 -16.28 5.30 -59.17
N LEU A 14 -16.45 4.04 -59.54
CA LEU A 14 -16.77 2.93 -58.64
C LEU A 14 -15.55 2.69 -57.73
N VAL A 15 -15.56 3.25 -56.52
CA VAL A 15 -14.57 2.92 -55.49
C VAL A 15 -14.91 1.53 -54.95
N LEU A 16 -14.31 0.49 -55.55
CA LEU A 16 -14.16 -0.81 -54.90
C LEU A 16 -13.20 -0.63 -53.72
N SER A 17 -13.74 -0.50 -52.52
CA SER A 17 -13.00 -0.73 -51.29
C SER A 17 -12.66 -2.22 -51.20
N ILE A 18 -11.52 -2.59 -51.75
CA ILE A 18 -10.89 -3.90 -51.55
C ILE A 18 -10.52 -3.95 -50.06
N PHE A 19 -11.30 -4.69 -49.27
CA PHE A 19 -10.86 -5.20 -47.98
C PHE A 19 -9.69 -6.15 -48.27
N ALA A 20 -8.47 -5.65 -48.11
CA ALA A 20 -7.31 -6.50 -47.98
C ALA A 20 -7.51 -7.34 -46.71
N THR A 21 -8.02 -8.56 -46.87
CA THR A 21 -7.84 -9.63 -45.89
C THR A 21 -6.36 -9.97 -45.85
N GLY A 22 -5.58 -9.10 -45.19
CA GLY A 22 -4.23 -9.44 -44.78
C GLY A 22 -4.31 -10.68 -43.89
N CYS A 23 -3.38 -11.61 -44.08
CA CYS A 23 -3.21 -12.79 -43.22
C CYS A 23 -3.41 -12.38 -41.76
N GLY A 24 -4.56 -12.75 -41.21
CA GLY A 24 -5.01 -12.30 -39.90
C GLY A 24 -4.04 -12.83 -38.85
N GLY A 25 -3.14 -11.96 -38.38
CA GLY A 25 -2.35 -12.26 -37.21
C GLY A 25 -3.30 -12.66 -36.09
N LYS A 26 -3.03 -13.78 -35.43
CA LYS A 26 -3.82 -14.21 -34.28
C LYS A 26 -3.81 -13.08 -33.25
N ASP A 27 -4.99 -12.68 -32.78
CA ASP A 27 -5.13 -11.71 -31.72
C ASP A 27 -4.61 -12.27 -30.37
N LEU A 28 -4.42 -11.39 -29.38
CA LEU A 28 -3.88 -11.77 -28.08
C LEU A 28 -4.74 -12.82 -27.36
N VAL A 29 -6.07 -12.76 -27.48
CA VAL A 29 -6.97 -13.75 -26.86
C VAL A 29 -6.72 -15.13 -27.47
N SER A 30 -6.67 -15.22 -28.80
CA SER A 30 -6.41 -16.46 -29.52
C SER A 30 -5.00 -17.01 -29.28
N LEU A 31 -4.01 -16.13 -29.13
CA LEU A 31 -2.62 -16.50 -28.85
C LEU A 31 -2.46 -17.06 -27.43
N ALA A 32 -3.06 -16.38 -26.45
CA ALA A 32 -2.97 -16.76 -25.04
C ALA A 32 -4.01 -17.81 -24.64
N GLY A 33 -5.09 -18.03 -25.41
CA GLY A 33 -6.19 -18.93 -25.05
C GLY A 33 -7.06 -18.38 -23.91
N MET A 34 -7.29 -17.06 -23.88
CA MET A 34 -8.01 -16.40 -22.78
C MET A 34 -9.52 -16.64 -22.79
N ASP A 35 -10.07 -17.22 -23.85
CA ASP A 35 -11.49 -17.49 -24.06
C ASP A 35 -11.90 -18.95 -23.80
N LYS A 36 -10.97 -19.79 -23.33
CA LYS A 36 -11.20 -21.23 -23.13
C LYS A 36 -11.80 -21.59 -21.77
N HIS A 37 -11.59 -20.76 -20.77
CA HIS A 37 -12.01 -20.99 -19.39
C HIS A 37 -12.57 -19.70 -18.78
N ASP A 38 -13.06 -19.80 -17.54
CA ASP A 38 -13.38 -18.63 -16.74
C ASP A 38 -12.17 -17.70 -16.63
N LEU A 39 -12.43 -16.40 -16.75
CA LEU A 39 -11.41 -15.36 -16.67
C LEU A 39 -11.27 -14.89 -15.22
N TYR A 40 -10.04 -14.83 -14.73
CA TYR A 40 -9.71 -14.28 -13.43
C TYR A 40 -8.71 -13.14 -13.60
N VAL A 41 -8.71 -12.22 -12.65
CA VAL A 41 -7.64 -11.26 -12.48
C VAL A 41 -7.11 -11.38 -11.06
N GLY A 42 -5.81 -11.30 -10.91
CA GLY A 42 -5.15 -11.35 -9.63
C GLY A 42 -3.96 -10.42 -9.54
N ASP A 43 -3.36 -10.34 -8.38
CA ASP A 43 -2.03 -9.75 -8.20
C ASP A 43 -0.93 -10.79 -8.46
N ARG A 44 0.31 -10.34 -8.41
CA ARG A 44 1.49 -11.23 -8.54
C ARG A 44 1.71 -12.16 -7.34
N TYR A 45 0.98 -11.97 -6.25
CA TYR A 45 1.09 -12.76 -5.02
C TYR A 45 0.10 -13.93 -4.99
N GLY A 46 -0.72 -14.07 -6.04
CA GLY A 46 -1.64 -15.19 -6.21
C GLY A 46 -3.05 -14.92 -5.68
N ASN A 47 -3.33 -13.73 -5.15
CA ASN A 47 -4.70 -13.31 -4.86
C ASN A 47 -5.43 -13.15 -6.18
N ARG A 48 -6.57 -13.81 -6.36
CA ARG A 48 -7.32 -13.77 -7.62
C ARG A 48 -8.82 -13.70 -7.37
N VAL A 49 -9.49 -12.96 -8.24
CA VAL A 49 -10.94 -12.83 -8.28
C VAL A 49 -11.45 -13.19 -9.66
N LYS A 50 -12.64 -13.80 -9.70
CA LYS A 50 -13.32 -14.13 -10.95
C LYS A 50 -13.85 -12.84 -11.59
N ILE A 51 -13.71 -12.73 -12.90
CA ILE A 51 -14.35 -11.68 -13.69
C ILE A 51 -15.70 -12.22 -14.15
N GLU A 52 -16.79 -11.74 -13.54
CA GLU A 52 -18.14 -12.22 -13.83
C GLU A 52 -18.58 -11.93 -15.27
N ASP A 53 -18.20 -10.76 -15.80
CA ASP A 53 -18.52 -10.32 -17.17
C ASP A 53 -17.23 -10.15 -18.02
N PRO A 54 -16.63 -11.25 -18.51
CA PRO A 54 -15.31 -11.21 -19.14
C PRO A 54 -15.29 -10.58 -20.55
N GLN A 55 -16.46 -10.31 -21.15
CA GLN A 55 -16.56 -9.92 -22.56
C GLN A 55 -15.82 -8.60 -22.86
N ASP A 56 -15.93 -7.61 -21.97
CA ASP A 56 -15.24 -6.33 -22.13
C ASP A 56 -13.71 -6.49 -22.04
N PHE A 57 -13.22 -7.38 -21.16
CA PHE A 57 -11.80 -7.70 -21.05
C PHE A 57 -11.28 -8.42 -22.30
N LEU A 58 -12.01 -9.43 -22.77
CA LEU A 58 -11.64 -10.16 -23.99
C LEU A 58 -11.65 -9.25 -25.22
N ALA A 59 -12.61 -8.31 -25.30
CA ALA A 59 -12.64 -7.30 -26.35
C ALA A 59 -11.42 -6.37 -26.29
N ALA A 60 -11.05 -5.90 -25.10
CA ALA A 60 -9.84 -5.09 -24.90
C ALA A 60 -8.56 -5.85 -25.29
N PHE A 61 -8.44 -7.12 -24.92
CA PHE A 61 -7.32 -7.97 -25.33
C PHE A 61 -7.24 -8.15 -26.85
N LYS A 62 -8.38 -8.37 -27.53
CA LYS A 62 -8.42 -8.46 -29.01
C LYS A 62 -8.02 -7.15 -29.68
N ALA A 63 -8.34 -6.01 -29.08
CA ALA A 63 -7.98 -4.69 -29.59
C ALA A 63 -6.53 -4.28 -29.28
N ALA A 64 -5.84 -5.00 -28.39
CA ALA A 64 -4.49 -4.67 -27.96
C ALA A 64 -3.50 -4.78 -29.13
N LYS A 65 -2.58 -3.81 -29.24
CA LYS A 65 -1.65 -3.70 -30.39
C LYS A 65 -0.25 -4.09 -29.98
N ALA A 66 0.38 -4.99 -30.73
CA ALA A 66 1.77 -5.37 -30.48
C ALA A 66 2.72 -4.17 -30.56
N VAL A 67 3.63 -4.06 -29.60
CA VAL A 67 4.61 -2.97 -29.48
C VAL A 67 6.00 -3.54 -29.77
N LYS A 68 6.70 -2.96 -30.75
CA LYS A 68 8.02 -3.46 -31.19
C LYS A 68 9.15 -3.08 -30.23
N ASP A 69 9.15 -1.84 -29.77
CA ASP A 69 10.18 -1.27 -28.88
C ASP A 69 9.50 -0.60 -27.68
N PRO A 70 8.90 -1.38 -26.77
CA PRO A 70 8.26 -0.82 -25.59
C PRO A 70 9.29 -0.12 -24.70
N LYS A 71 8.94 1.06 -24.21
CA LYS A 71 9.77 1.80 -23.24
C LYS A 71 9.29 1.51 -21.83
N ASP A 72 10.25 1.33 -20.92
CA ASP A 72 10.03 1.23 -19.47
C ASP A 72 9.02 0.15 -19.06
N VAL A 73 8.93 -0.92 -19.85
CA VAL A 73 8.01 -2.03 -19.56
C VAL A 73 8.54 -2.86 -18.41
N ARG A 74 7.71 -2.96 -17.37
CA ARG A 74 7.96 -3.85 -16.24
C ARG A 74 8.05 -5.31 -16.68
N SER A 75 8.85 -6.09 -15.98
CA SER A 75 8.90 -7.54 -16.19
C SER A 75 7.61 -8.22 -15.75
N GLU A 76 7.39 -9.46 -16.17
CA GLU A 76 6.25 -10.27 -15.75
C GLU A 76 6.23 -10.54 -14.23
N VAL A 77 7.37 -10.41 -13.54
CA VAL A 77 7.48 -10.52 -12.08
C VAL A 77 7.23 -9.18 -11.35
N GLU A 78 7.22 -8.08 -12.10
CA GLU A 78 6.96 -6.72 -11.61
C GLU A 78 5.57 -6.20 -11.98
N ALA A 79 4.87 -6.88 -12.90
CA ALA A 79 3.51 -6.53 -13.29
C ALA A 79 2.56 -6.54 -12.08
N GLU A 80 1.70 -5.53 -12.01
CA GLU A 80 0.79 -5.33 -10.88
C GLU A 80 -0.36 -6.33 -10.91
N TYR A 81 -0.82 -6.70 -12.11
CA TYR A 81 -1.92 -7.62 -12.29
C TYR A 81 -1.58 -8.77 -13.23
N VAL A 82 -2.21 -9.92 -12.99
CA VAL A 82 -2.13 -11.09 -13.84
C VAL A 82 -3.53 -11.55 -14.17
N PHE A 83 -3.82 -11.67 -15.46
CA PHE A 83 -5.05 -12.27 -15.96
C PHE A 83 -4.85 -13.77 -16.20
N TYR A 84 -5.80 -14.58 -15.77
CA TYR A 84 -5.75 -16.04 -15.86
C TYR A 84 -6.96 -16.60 -16.60
N SER A 85 -6.72 -17.61 -17.44
CA SER A 85 -7.75 -18.46 -18.05
C SER A 85 -7.23 -19.90 -18.10
N GLY A 86 -7.63 -20.73 -17.13
CA GLY A 86 -6.96 -22.02 -16.90
C GLY A 86 -5.48 -21.81 -16.54
N ASP A 87 -4.57 -22.44 -17.29
CA ASP A 87 -3.11 -22.29 -17.12
C ASP A 87 -2.53 -21.08 -17.86
N SER A 88 -3.33 -20.43 -18.71
CA SER A 88 -2.89 -19.28 -19.50
C SER A 88 -2.79 -18.03 -18.65
N LYS A 89 -1.75 -17.21 -18.93
CA LYS A 89 -1.48 -15.95 -18.21
C LYS A 89 -1.19 -14.81 -19.18
N ILE A 90 -1.74 -13.64 -18.85
CA ILE A 90 -1.31 -12.35 -19.42
C ILE A 90 -0.99 -11.44 -18.24
N TYR A 91 0.21 -10.88 -18.22
CA TYR A 91 0.62 -9.93 -17.18
C TYR A 91 0.26 -8.52 -17.63
N TYR A 92 -0.12 -7.66 -16.70
CA TYR A 92 -0.50 -6.29 -16.97
C TYR A 92 0.35 -5.32 -16.15
N ASP A 93 1.18 -4.57 -16.86
CA ASP A 93 1.91 -3.40 -16.37
C ASP A 93 0.95 -2.20 -16.41
N ALA A 94 0.38 -1.90 -15.24
CA ALA A 94 -0.58 -0.84 -15.07
C ALA A 94 0.07 0.55 -15.22
N GLN A 95 1.36 0.71 -14.93
CA GLN A 95 2.03 2.00 -15.11
C GLN A 95 2.24 2.30 -16.60
N GLY A 96 2.81 1.34 -17.33
CA GLY A 96 3.10 1.48 -18.77
C GLY A 96 1.87 1.28 -19.67
N LYS A 97 0.76 0.77 -19.13
CA LYS A 97 -0.45 0.36 -19.88
C LYS A 97 -0.12 -0.71 -20.93
N TYR A 98 0.59 -1.74 -20.49
CA TYR A 98 1.03 -2.84 -21.35
C TYR A 98 0.54 -4.20 -20.85
N LEU A 99 0.08 -5.01 -21.79
CA LEU A 99 -0.15 -6.44 -21.60
C LEU A 99 1.07 -7.21 -22.10
N ILE A 100 1.52 -8.17 -21.32
CA ILE A 100 2.70 -8.97 -21.56
C ILE A 100 2.28 -10.42 -21.67
N LEU A 101 2.54 -11.02 -22.83
CA LEU A 101 2.40 -12.45 -23.05
C LEU A 101 3.79 -13.09 -23.03
N VAL A 102 3.97 -14.10 -22.18
CA VAL A 102 5.18 -14.94 -22.16
C VAL A 102 4.79 -16.33 -22.67
N ASP A 103 5.20 -16.64 -23.90
CA ASP A 103 4.99 -17.96 -24.51
C ASP A 103 6.34 -18.63 -24.77
N LYS A 104 6.59 -19.79 -24.14
CA LYS A 104 7.85 -20.55 -24.26
C LYS A 104 9.11 -19.69 -24.06
N GLY A 105 9.07 -18.80 -23.07
CA GLY A 105 10.18 -17.88 -22.74
C GLY A 105 10.30 -16.66 -23.67
N LYS A 106 9.44 -16.53 -24.70
CA LYS A 106 9.40 -15.35 -25.56
C LYS A 106 8.38 -14.35 -25.04
N LYS A 107 8.87 -13.16 -24.66
CA LYS A 107 8.04 -12.01 -24.27
C LYS A 107 7.50 -11.29 -25.51
N THR A 108 6.20 -11.06 -25.55
CA THR A 108 5.53 -10.17 -26.52
C THR A 108 4.70 -9.15 -25.77
N VAL A 109 4.86 -7.87 -26.13
CA VAL A 109 4.21 -6.75 -25.44
C VAL A 109 3.12 -6.15 -26.31
N TYR A 110 1.99 -5.82 -25.71
CA TYR A 110 0.83 -5.21 -26.36
C TYR A 110 0.41 -3.97 -25.58
N SER A 111 0.05 -2.88 -26.26
CA SER A 111 -0.52 -1.71 -25.60
C SER A 111 -2.02 -1.89 -25.38
N ALA A 112 -2.47 -1.69 -24.14
CA ALA A 112 -3.87 -1.69 -23.75
C ALA A 112 -4.03 -0.97 -22.40
N ASN A 113 -5.05 -0.11 -22.29
CA ASN A 113 -5.43 0.47 -21.01
C ASN A 113 -6.57 -0.38 -20.41
N MET A 114 -6.30 -1.01 -19.25
CA MET A 114 -7.26 -1.86 -18.54
C MET A 114 -7.86 -1.20 -17.30
N ASP A 115 -7.44 0.01 -16.93
CA ASP A 115 -7.79 0.65 -15.66
C ASP A 115 -9.31 0.72 -15.43
N ALA A 116 -10.04 1.19 -16.44
CA ALA A 116 -11.48 1.36 -16.36
C ALA A 116 -12.23 0.02 -16.24
N LEU A 117 -11.63 -1.08 -16.70
CA LEU A 117 -12.18 -2.43 -16.55
C LEU A 117 -11.83 -2.99 -15.18
N LEU A 118 -10.58 -2.85 -14.74
CA LEU A 118 -10.12 -3.27 -13.42
C LEU A 118 -10.88 -2.57 -12.28
N ALA A 119 -11.20 -1.28 -12.44
CA ALA A 119 -12.01 -0.52 -11.49
C ALA A 119 -13.42 -1.10 -11.27
N LYS A 120 -13.94 -1.90 -12.21
CA LYS A 120 -15.25 -2.56 -12.09
C LYS A 120 -15.18 -3.91 -11.37
N VAL A 121 -13.98 -4.46 -11.15
CA VAL A 121 -13.82 -5.78 -10.56
C VAL A 121 -13.80 -5.65 -9.03
N SER A 122 -14.87 -6.11 -8.39
CA SER A 122 -14.97 -6.17 -6.94
C SER A 122 -14.01 -7.21 -6.34
N GLY A 123 -13.43 -6.91 -5.18
CA GLY A 123 -12.57 -7.84 -4.44
C GLY A 123 -11.13 -7.93 -4.94
N LEU A 124 -10.74 -7.11 -5.92
CA LEU A 124 -9.33 -6.98 -6.28
C LEU A 124 -8.52 -6.45 -5.09
N PRO A 125 -7.38 -7.08 -4.75
CA PRO A 125 -6.48 -6.54 -3.74
C PRO A 125 -5.95 -5.16 -4.17
N PRO A 126 -5.59 -4.28 -3.23
CA PRO A 126 -4.71 -3.16 -3.57
C PRO A 126 -3.40 -3.70 -4.15
N GLY A 127 -2.97 -3.17 -5.29
CA GLY A 127 -1.60 -3.40 -5.77
C GLY A 127 -0.59 -2.92 -4.73
N LEU A 128 0.40 -3.77 -4.42
CA LEU A 128 1.46 -3.52 -3.44
C LEU A 128 2.82 -3.49 -4.14
N THR A 129 3.48 -2.33 -4.07
CA THR A 129 4.79 -2.09 -4.70
C THR A 129 5.84 -1.84 -3.61
N PRO A 130 6.94 -2.61 -3.55
CA PRO A 130 8.07 -2.31 -2.68
C PRO A 130 8.68 -0.94 -2.97
N GLY A 131 9.07 -0.24 -1.90
CA GLY A 131 9.56 1.12 -1.97
C GLY A 131 8.44 2.16 -1.87
N ILE A 132 8.88 3.42 -1.79
CA ILE A 132 8.04 4.60 -1.69
C ILE A 132 8.58 5.67 -2.63
N GLU A 133 7.67 6.44 -3.22
CA GLU A 133 7.99 7.60 -4.06
C GLU A 133 7.69 8.92 -3.33
N ASP A 134 7.09 8.87 -2.14
CA ASP A 134 6.76 10.02 -1.31
C ASP A 134 8.03 10.52 -0.58
N GLU A 135 8.58 11.65 -1.04
CA GLU A 135 9.78 12.26 -0.49
C GLU A 135 9.60 12.66 0.99
N GLU A 136 8.41 13.15 1.36
CA GLU A 136 8.11 13.59 2.74
C GLU A 136 8.21 12.42 3.72
N ILE A 137 7.59 11.28 3.40
CA ILE A 137 7.67 10.08 4.24
C ILE A 137 9.07 9.47 4.18
N SER A 138 9.74 9.51 3.02
CA SER A 138 11.10 8.98 2.87
C SER A 138 12.07 9.61 3.86
N ASP A 139 11.98 10.94 4.03
CA ASP A 139 12.80 11.68 4.98
C ASP A 139 12.50 11.30 6.45
N TRP A 140 11.28 10.87 6.75
CA TRP A 140 10.87 10.53 8.13
C TRP A 140 11.24 9.12 8.56
N ILE A 141 11.38 8.21 7.60
CA ILE A 141 11.56 6.78 7.88
C ILE A 141 12.80 6.53 8.74
N GLU A 142 13.91 7.24 8.49
CA GLU A 142 15.13 7.07 9.27
C GLU A 142 14.89 7.32 10.75
N THR A 143 14.22 8.42 11.09
CA THR A 143 13.86 8.75 12.48
C THR A 143 12.83 7.80 13.05
N MET A 144 11.83 7.40 12.25
CA MET A 144 10.76 6.53 12.71
C MET A 144 11.18 5.07 12.86
N ALA A 145 12.26 4.63 12.21
CA ALA A 145 12.80 3.29 12.33
C ALA A 145 13.33 2.97 13.73
N GLU A 146 13.75 3.99 14.50
CA GLU A 146 14.33 3.84 15.83
C GLU A 146 13.30 3.48 16.92
N VAL A 147 12.75 2.27 16.83
CA VAL A 147 11.79 1.69 17.77
C VAL A 147 12.36 0.46 18.46
N ASP A 148 12.07 0.30 19.76
CA ASP A 148 12.55 -0.84 20.56
C ASP A 148 11.96 -2.17 20.07
N ARG A 149 10.74 -2.14 19.53
CA ARG A 149 9.94 -3.32 19.17
C ARG A 149 9.35 -3.15 17.78
N PRO A 150 8.97 -4.22 17.09
CA PRO A 150 8.36 -4.08 15.77
C PRO A 150 7.01 -3.37 15.80
N ALA A 151 6.79 -2.48 14.85
CA ALA A 151 5.54 -1.76 14.62
C ALA A 151 5.35 -1.47 13.13
N ALA A 152 4.15 -1.06 12.74
CA ALA A 152 3.89 -0.62 11.38
C ALA A 152 3.10 0.69 11.39
N LEU A 153 3.37 1.52 10.38
CA LEU A 153 2.68 2.78 10.11
C LEU A 153 1.99 2.66 8.75
N LEU A 154 0.71 3.00 8.69
CA LEU A 154 -0.05 3.06 7.45
C LEU A 154 -0.47 4.50 7.20
N PHE A 155 0.32 5.21 6.40
CA PHE A 155 0.06 6.59 6.02
C PHE A 155 -1.00 6.65 4.92
N ARG A 156 -2.08 7.40 5.13
CA ARG A 156 -3.04 7.69 4.06
C ARG A 156 -2.55 8.84 3.19
N ARG A 157 -2.74 8.70 1.88
CA ARG A 157 -2.36 9.68 0.83
C ARG A 157 -3.44 9.74 -0.24
N GLY A 158 -4.47 10.54 -0.02
CA GLY A 158 -5.67 10.53 -0.86
C GLY A 158 -6.27 9.12 -0.93
N ASP A 159 -6.39 8.57 -2.15
CA ASP A 159 -6.88 7.21 -2.35
C ASP A 159 -5.82 6.13 -2.08
N GLN A 160 -4.54 6.48 -2.07
CA GLN A 160 -3.40 5.58 -1.86
C GLN A 160 -3.03 5.45 -0.37
N ALA A 161 -2.16 4.50 -0.08
CA ALA A 161 -1.54 4.39 1.24
C ALA A 161 -0.07 3.98 1.15
N ILE A 162 0.70 4.33 2.17
CA ILE A 162 2.10 3.90 2.32
C ILE A 162 2.22 3.11 3.61
N LEU A 163 2.64 1.85 3.48
CA LEU A 163 2.91 0.96 4.60
C LEU A 163 4.41 1.00 4.91
N VAL A 164 4.76 1.43 6.12
CA VAL A 164 6.12 1.37 6.66
C VAL A 164 6.13 0.34 7.78
N VAL A 165 6.90 -0.74 7.63
CA VAL A 165 7.09 -1.78 8.63
C VAL A 165 8.43 -1.57 9.30
N LEU A 166 8.39 -1.25 10.59
CA LEU A 166 9.54 -0.98 11.45
C LEU A 166 9.94 -2.29 12.13
N GLY A 167 11.13 -2.78 11.84
CA GLY A 167 11.60 -4.09 12.29
C GLY A 167 12.06 -4.14 13.75
N GLY A 168 12.01 -3.04 14.49
CA GLY A 168 12.49 -2.98 15.87
C GLY A 168 14.02 -3.02 15.99
N GLN A 169 14.53 -2.78 17.20
CA GLN A 169 15.95 -2.78 17.50
C GLN A 169 16.57 -4.17 17.26
N ARG A 170 17.67 -4.22 16.50
CA ARG A 170 18.45 -5.44 16.24
C ARG A 170 19.90 -5.29 16.71
N PRO A 171 20.54 -6.37 17.19
CA PRO A 171 21.85 -6.29 17.85
C PRO A 171 23.05 -6.12 16.91
N LYS A 172 22.85 -6.32 15.59
CA LYS A 172 23.89 -6.22 14.56
C LYS A 172 23.39 -5.42 13.38
N ASP A 173 24.31 -4.88 12.61
CA ASP A 173 23.99 -4.23 11.34
C ASP A 173 23.77 -5.26 10.22
N GLY A 174 22.99 -4.89 9.20
CA GLY A 174 22.77 -5.68 7.99
C GLY A 174 21.55 -6.61 8.02
N TYR A 175 20.66 -6.47 8.99
CA TYR A 175 19.35 -7.14 8.93
C TYR A 175 18.55 -6.64 7.73
N LYS A 176 17.88 -7.57 7.04
CA LYS A 176 16.99 -7.24 5.91
C LYS A 176 15.56 -7.60 6.25
N MET A 177 14.62 -6.92 5.60
CA MET A 177 13.20 -7.21 5.67
C MET A 177 12.70 -7.54 4.28
N ASN A 178 12.34 -8.80 4.07
CA ASN A 178 11.89 -9.30 2.78
C ASN A 178 10.39 -9.54 2.83
N LEU A 179 9.68 -9.08 1.79
CA LEU A 179 8.29 -9.46 1.60
C LEU A 179 8.22 -10.95 1.26
N GLU A 180 7.59 -11.73 2.13
CA GLU A 180 7.45 -13.19 1.96
C GLU A 180 6.13 -13.53 1.25
N ASN A 181 5.03 -12.94 1.73
CA ASN A 181 3.70 -13.29 1.28
C ASN A 181 2.74 -12.09 1.41
N VAL A 182 1.76 -12.03 0.51
CA VAL A 182 0.67 -11.06 0.53
C VAL A 182 -0.61 -11.80 0.26
N SER A 183 -1.58 -11.68 1.16
CA SER A 183 -2.91 -12.26 0.97
C SER A 183 -3.99 -11.22 1.20
N TYR A 184 -5.11 -11.35 0.49
CA TYR A 184 -6.23 -10.42 0.61
C TYR A 184 -7.53 -11.20 0.78
N SER A 185 -8.21 -10.95 1.90
CA SER A 185 -9.45 -11.63 2.26
C SER A 185 -10.32 -10.70 3.11
N GLY A 186 -11.63 -10.69 2.86
CA GLY A 186 -12.57 -9.92 3.71
C GLY A 186 -12.27 -8.42 3.78
N ASN A 187 -11.70 -7.85 2.71
CA ASN A 187 -11.22 -6.45 2.64
C ASN A 187 -9.97 -6.14 3.49
N GLU A 188 -9.32 -7.14 4.07
CA GLU A 188 -8.06 -7.01 4.79
C GLU A 188 -6.90 -7.55 3.95
N LEU A 189 -5.83 -6.76 3.83
CA LEU A 189 -4.56 -7.12 3.23
C LEU A 189 -3.61 -7.61 4.34
N THR A 190 -3.29 -8.91 4.33
CA THR A 190 -2.25 -9.45 5.21
C THR A 190 -0.90 -9.44 4.50
N VAL A 191 0.08 -8.79 5.11
CA VAL A 191 1.45 -8.65 4.60
C VAL A 191 2.42 -9.37 5.54
N ASP A 192 3.08 -10.41 5.03
CA ASP A 192 4.06 -11.19 5.78
C ASP A 192 5.46 -10.73 5.40
N ILE A 193 6.21 -10.23 6.38
CA ILE A 193 7.58 -9.74 6.21
C ILE A 193 8.53 -10.66 6.96
N ARG A 194 9.52 -11.21 6.27
CA ARG A 194 10.59 -12.01 6.86
C ARG A 194 11.75 -11.13 7.27
N ILE A 195 12.15 -11.22 8.54
CA ILE A 195 13.41 -10.64 9.01
C ILE A 195 14.53 -11.63 8.70
N VAL A 196 15.52 -11.19 7.94
CA VAL A 196 16.69 -11.98 7.55
C VAL A 196 17.91 -11.45 8.31
N PRO A 197 18.48 -12.24 9.22
CA PRO A 197 19.74 -11.89 9.89
C PRO A 197 20.89 -11.76 8.88
N PRO A 198 21.86 -10.88 9.16
CA PRO A 198 23.07 -10.78 8.35
C PRO A 198 23.93 -12.04 8.47
N GLU A 199 24.53 -12.50 7.36
CA GLU A 199 25.58 -13.53 7.38
C GLU A 199 26.86 -13.03 8.08
N ALA A 200 27.17 -11.75 7.87
CA ALA A 200 28.22 -11.00 8.53
C ALA A 200 27.74 -9.56 8.74
N GLY A 201 28.08 -8.97 9.88
CA GLY A 201 27.65 -7.62 10.24
C GLY A 201 28.42 -7.11 11.45
N ALA A 202 28.56 -5.79 11.56
CA ALA A 202 29.16 -5.17 12.73
C ALA A 202 28.26 -5.39 13.96
N ASP A 203 28.87 -5.50 15.14
CA ASP A 203 28.15 -5.53 16.43
C ASP A 203 27.70 -4.11 16.80
N VAL A 204 26.85 -3.53 15.94
CA VAL A 204 26.25 -2.20 16.05
C VAL A 204 24.75 -2.38 15.96
N VAL A 205 24.01 -1.69 16.84
CA VAL A 205 22.56 -1.71 16.84
C VAL A 205 22.04 -1.18 15.50
N SER A 206 21.06 -1.87 14.91
CA SER A 206 20.39 -1.45 13.69
C SER A 206 18.87 -1.50 13.82
N TYR A 207 18.20 -0.82 12.90
CA TYR A 207 16.75 -0.67 12.85
C TYR A 207 16.28 -0.95 11.42
N PRO A 208 16.08 -2.21 11.04
CA PRO A 208 15.65 -2.54 9.69
C PRO A 208 14.24 -2.00 9.44
N VAL A 209 14.00 -1.54 8.22
CA VAL A 209 12.71 -1.02 7.77
C VAL A 209 12.37 -1.56 6.39
N ALA A 210 11.10 -1.82 6.16
CA ALA A 210 10.56 -2.08 4.82
C ALA A 210 9.41 -1.11 4.56
N ALA A 211 9.39 -0.52 3.37
CA ALA A 211 8.33 0.40 2.95
C ALA A 211 7.68 -0.09 1.66
N PHE A 212 6.36 0.10 1.56
CA PHE A 212 5.56 -0.33 0.44
C PHE A 212 4.52 0.73 0.10
N THR A 213 4.27 0.91 -1.19
CA THR A 213 3.18 1.74 -1.71
C THR A 213 1.98 0.86 -2.06
N LEU A 214 0.82 1.19 -1.51
CA LEU A 214 -0.47 0.59 -1.85
C LEU A 214 -1.21 1.49 -2.84
N SER A 215 -1.60 0.92 -3.97
CA SER A 215 -2.35 1.63 -5.03
C SER A 215 -3.74 2.13 -4.60
N LYS A 216 -4.31 1.56 -3.53
CA LYS A 216 -5.49 2.06 -2.84
C LYS A 216 -5.42 1.72 -1.35
N TYR A 217 -6.09 2.49 -0.51
CA TYR A 217 -6.24 2.16 0.91
C TYR A 217 -6.97 0.83 1.09
N ALA A 218 -6.50 0.04 2.05
CA ALA A 218 -7.15 -1.16 2.58
C ALA A 218 -6.82 -1.28 4.07
N ASP A 219 -7.63 -2.04 4.82
CA ASP A 219 -7.22 -2.46 6.15
C ASP A 219 -6.03 -3.41 6.01
N VAL A 220 -4.97 -3.19 6.80
CA VAL A 220 -3.73 -3.95 6.69
C VAL A 220 -3.46 -4.67 8.00
N ASN A 221 -3.18 -5.97 7.89
CA ASN A 221 -2.60 -6.78 8.95
C ASN A 221 -1.15 -7.08 8.59
N VAL A 222 -0.22 -6.81 9.50
CA VAL A 222 1.21 -7.07 9.28
C VAL A 222 1.67 -8.17 10.20
N ARG A 223 2.42 -9.13 9.64
CA ARG A 223 3.04 -10.19 10.41
C ARG A 223 4.53 -10.25 10.10
N LEU A 224 5.35 -10.40 11.14
CA LEU A 224 6.79 -10.63 11.00
C LEU A 224 7.10 -12.11 11.19
N ILE A 225 7.90 -12.63 10.28
CA ILE A 225 8.48 -13.96 10.36
C ILE A 225 9.91 -13.80 10.87
N GLU A 226 10.16 -14.28 12.10
CA GLU A 226 11.47 -14.25 12.73
C GLU A 226 12.07 -15.66 12.85
N PRO A 227 13.36 -15.86 12.57
CA PRO A 227 14.03 -17.11 12.85
C PRO A 227 14.22 -17.28 14.36
N GLY A 228 13.56 -18.27 14.94
CA GLY A 228 13.65 -18.66 16.34
C GLY A 228 14.44 -19.95 16.56
N SER A 229 14.71 -20.27 17.82
CA SER A 229 15.50 -21.45 18.22
C SER A 229 14.86 -22.81 17.88
N GLY A 230 13.54 -22.84 17.62
CA GLY A 230 12.77 -24.04 17.29
C GLY A 230 12.09 -24.01 15.92
N GLY A 231 12.36 -23.00 15.09
CA GLY A 231 11.64 -22.78 13.82
C GLY A 231 11.38 -21.31 13.58
N GLU A 232 10.37 -21.01 12.77
CA GLU A 232 9.96 -19.63 12.46
C GLU A 232 8.84 -19.19 13.40
N ASP A 233 9.03 -18.03 14.03
CA ASP A 233 7.99 -17.37 14.84
C ASP A 233 7.23 -16.37 13.96
N LEU A 234 5.90 -16.45 13.99
CA LEU A 234 5.02 -15.51 13.31
C LEU A 234 4.42 -14.53 14.32
N ILE A 235 4.86 -13.27 14.27
CA ILE A 235 4.52 -12.23 15.22
C ILE A 235 3.55 -11.24 14.56
N SER A 236 2.39 -10.98 15.18
CA SER A 236 1.50 -9.90 14.73
C SER A 236 2.12 -8.55 15.10
N VAL A 237 2.14 -7.64 14.15
CA VAL A 237 2.71 -6.30 14.29
C VAL A 237 1.59 -5.28 14.42
N PRO A 238 1.61 -4.41 15.43
CA PRO A 238 0.62 -3.35 15.55
C PRO A 238 0.73 -2.36 14.40
N VAL A 239 -0.42 -2.04 13.79
CA VAL A 239 -0.51 -1.08 12.68
C VAL A 239 -1.16 0.20 13.16
N SER A 240 -0.42 1.30 13.12
CA SER A 240 -0.94 2.64 13.39
C SER A 240 -1.32 3.33 12.08
N VAL A 241 -2.60 3.67 11.91
CA VAL A 241 -3.05 4.47 10.76
C VAL A 241 -2.71 5.94 11.00
N VAL A 242 -2.09 6.58 10.02
CA VAL A 242 -1.66 7.98 10.08
C VAL A 242 -2.38 8.77 9.00
N GLU A 243 -3.25 9.70 9.41
CA GLU A 243 -3.98 10.57 8.49
C GLU A 243 -3.06 11.67 7.93
N GLU A 244 -3.43 12.22 6.78
CA GLU A 244 -2.73 13.37 6.19
C GLU A 244 -2.80 14.58 7.14
N GLY A 245 -1.65 15.19 7.43
CA GLY A 245 -1.54 16.31 8.37
C GLY A 245 -1.53 15.94 9.86
N GLN A 246 -1.65 14.65 10.22
CA GLN A 246 -1.54 14.22 11.62
C GLN A 246 -0.13 14.48 12.18
N ASN A 247 -0.06 15.03 13.39
CA ASN A 247 1.21 15.43 14.02
C ASN A 247 1.60 14.59 15.25
N ILE A 248 0.78 13.60 15.62
CA ILE A 248 1.07 12.65 16.69
C ILE A 248 0.81 11.24 16.18
N ILE A 249 1.75 10.33 16.43
CA ILE A 249 1.61 8.90 16.18
C ILE A 249 1.84 8.19 17.52
N LEU A 250 0.85 7.42 17.96
CA LEU A 250 1.00 6.54 19.12
C LEU A 250 1.27 5.11 18.63
N LEU A 251 2.41 4.54 18.98
CA LEU A 251 2.72 3.15 18.67
C LEU A 251 2.24 2.22 19.79
N TRP A 252 2.53 2.58 21.04
CA TRP A 252 2.06 1.86 22.22
C TRP A 252 1.56 2.83 23.29
N PRO A 253 0.49 2.49 24.02
CA PRO A 253 -0.35 1.30 23.82
C PRO A 253 -1.12 1.35 22.50
N GLU A 254 -1.50 0.17 21.99
CA GLU A 254 -2.27 0.05 20.75
C GLU A 254 -3.69 0.61 20.94
N ARG A 255 -4.34 1.00 19.84
CA ARG A 255 -5.76 1.33 19.84
C ARG A 255 -6.55 0.12 20.37
N GLY A 256 -7.41 0.36 21.35
CA GLY A 256 -8.23 -0.67 22.00
C GLY A 256 -7.51 -1.45 23.10
N ALA A 257 -6.25 -1.14 23.41
CA ALA A 257 -5.53 -1.78 24.49
C ALA A 257 -6.24 -1.58 25.85
N ILE A 258 -6.13 -2.59 26.71
CA ILE A 258 -6.59 -2.51 28.09
C ILE A 258 -5.47 -1.92 28.94
N LEU A 259 -5.70 -0.75 29.53
CA LEU A 259 -4.73 -0.05 30.36
C LEU A 259 -4.80 -0.53 31.81
N THR A 260 -3.66 -0.48 32.48
CA THR A 260 -3.48 -0.69 33.92
C THR A 260 -3.14 0.63 34.63
N GLU A 261 -3.05 0.62 35.95
CA GLU A 261 -2.73 1.80 36.80
C GLU A 261 -1.37 2.45 36.46
N ARG A 262 -0.52 1.79 35.67
CA ARG A 262 0.70 2.36 35.10
C ARG A 262 0.86 1.92 33.65
N VAL A 263 1.08 2.88 32.75
CA VAL A 263 1.20 2.65 31.30
C VAL A 263 2.45 3.32 30.74
N ARG A 264 3.18 2.61 29.87
CA ARG A 264 4.27 3.19 29.06
C ARG A 264 3.69 3.61 27.73
N MET A 265 3.91 4.86 27.34
CA MET A 265 3.48 5.40 26.06
C MET A 265 4.70 5.73 25.21
N THR A 266 4.69 5.26 23.97
CA THR A 266 5.78 5.47 23.00
C THR A 266 5.22 5.79 21.62
N GLY A 267 5.91 6.69 20.91
CA GLY A 267 5.46 7.15 19.61
C GLY A 267 6.26 8.33 19.10
N PHE A 268 5.68 9.08 18.16
CA PHE A 268 6.31 10.21 17.49
C PHE A 268 5.41 11.44 17.52
N ALA A 269 6.03 12.62 17.63
CA ALA A 269 5.35 13.90 17.60
C ALA A 269 6.09 14.88 16.69
N ARG A 270 5.33 15.62 15.87
CA ARG A 270 5.81 16.72 15.03
C ARG A 270 5.06 17.99 15.44
N VAL A 271 5.38 18.50 16.63
CA VAL A 271 4.69 19.65 17.25
C VAL A 271 5.66 20.78 17.56
N PHE A 272 5.14 22.00 17.69
CA PHE A 272 5.94 23.18 18.01
C PHE A 272 6.67 23.00 19.36
N GLU A 273 7.97 23.36 19.40
CA GLU A 273 8.84 23.20 20.57
C GLU A 273 8.89 21.78 21.15
N ALA A 274 8.50 20.77 20.36
CA ALA A 274 8.42 19.36 20.75
C ALA A 274 7.49 19.08 21.96
N SER A 275 6.67 20.04 22.41
CA SER A 275 5.93 19.92 23.66
C SER A 275 4.42 19.79 23.45
N PHE A 276 3.81 18.87 24.19
CA PHE A 276 2.38 18.58 24.17
C PHE A 276 1.94 18.03 25.52
N ILE A 277 0.63 17.92 25.72
CA ILE A 277 0.02 17.32 26.90
C ILE A 277 -0.63 16.00 26.49
N VAL A 278 -0.52 14.99 27.36
CA VAL A 278 -1.26 13.74 27.24
C VAL A 278 -2.22 13.63 28.40
N GLU A 279 -3.49 13.36 28.09
CA GLU A 279 -4.56 13.15 29.05
C GLU A 279 -5.14 11.75 28.84
N VAL A 280 -5.42 11.03 29.92
CA VAL A 280 -6.11 9.74 29.88
C VAL A 280 -7.40 9.88 30.64
N GLU A 281 -8.51 9.60 29.97
CA GLU A 281 -9.86 9.78 30.52
C GLU A 281 -10.67 8.50 30.40
N ASP A 282 -11.64 8.30 31.30
CA ASP A 282 -12.61 7.19 31.26
C ASP A 282 -14.04 7.60 30.84
N GLY A 283 -14.19 8.85 30.39
CA GLY A 283 -15.47 9.48 30.04
C GLY A 283 -16.21 10.14 31.22
N HIS A 284 -15.74 9.93 32.46
CA HIS A 284 -16.25 10.61 33.66
C HIS A 284 -15.18 11.43 34.34
N ASN A 285 -13.95 10.93 34.36
CA ASN A 285 -12.81 11.50 35.07
C ASN A 285 -11.57 11.52 34.16
N VAL A 286 -10.70 12.49 34.42
CA VAL A 286 -9.32 12.45 33.93
C VAL A 286 -8.49 11.64 34.91
N LEU A 287 -7.99 10.50 34.47
CA LEU A 287 -7.23 9.55 35.28
C LEU A 287 -5.75 9.91 35.37
N GLY A 288 -5.22 10.63 34.37
CA GLY A 288 -3.83 11.05 34.34
C GLY A 288 -3.61 12.18 33.34
N ILE A 289 -2.71 13.10 33.68
CA ILE A 289 -2.29 14.22 32.83
C ILE A 289 -0.78 14.34 32.90
N LYS A 290 -0.12 14.53 31.77
CA LYS A 290 1.33 14.75 31.72
C LYS A 290 1.73 15.67 30.59
N GLN A 291 2.58 16.65 30.89
CA GLN A 291 3.32 17.38 29.86
C GLN A 291 4.50 16.52 29.38
N VAL A 292 4.63 16.40 28.07
CA VAL A 292 5.62 15.57 27.40
C VAL A 292 6.43 16.44 26.45
N THR A 293 7.71 16.12 26.31
CA THR A 293 8.62 16.72 25.33
C THR A 293 9.17 15.59 24.47
N ALA A 294 8.96 15.64 23.16
CA ALA A 294 9.57 14.74 22.21
C ALA A 294 11.04 15.10 21.97
N SER A 295 11.81 14.19 21.35
CA SER A 295 13.24 14.39 21.09
C SER A 295 13.53 15.52 20.10
N GLU A 296 12.55 15.91 19.28
CA GLU A 296 12.65 16.92 18.24
C GLU A 296 11.30 17.63 18.05
N GLY A 297 11.33 18.90 17.67
CA GLY A 297 10.14 19.71 17.37
C GLY A 297 9.91 19.87 15.87
N ALA A 298 8.72 20.33 15.49
CA ALA A 298 8.39 20.60 14.10
C ALA A 298 9.44 21.52 13.42
N PRO A 299 9.80 21.28 12.13
CA PRO A 299 9.12 20.38 11.19
C PRO A 299 9.51 18.89 11.29
N GLY A 300 10.49 18.52 12.11
CA GLY A 300 10.92 17.14 12.29
C GLY A 300 10.01 16.32 13.20
N TRP A 301 10.09 14.99 13.10
CA TRP A 301 9.40 14.06 13.99
C TRP A 301 10.30 13.68 15.17
N GLY A 302 9.90 14.05 16.39
CA GLY A 302 10.57 13.64 17.62
C GLY A 302 9.96 12.37 18.22
N ARG A 303 10.79 11.48 18.75
CA ARG A 303 10.34 10.33 19.53
C ARG A 303 9.94 10.77 20.94
N PHE A 304 8.88 10.17 21.47
CA PHE A 304 8.55 10.25 22.90
C PHE A 304 8.45 8.85 23.51
N ASP A 305 8.83 8.75 24.79
CA ASP A 305 8.78 7.52 25.58
C ASP A 305 8.69 7.89 27.06
N PHE A 306 7.54 7.60 27.67
CA PHE A 306 7.33 7.94 29.07
C PHE A 306 6.36 6.98 29.76
N TRP A 307 6.47 6.93 31.09
CA TRP A 307 5.47 6.29 31.94
C TRP A 307 4.48 7.31 32.49
N MET A 308 3.22 6.91 32.60
CA MET A 308 2.16 7.64 33.28
C MET A 308 1.48 6.70 34.29
N ASP A 309 1.31 7.20 35.51
CA ASP A 309 0.49 6.56 36.53
C ASP A 309 -0.95 7.09 36.37
N LEU A 310 -1.93 6.20 36.49
CA LEU A 310 -3.35 6.47 36.28
C LEU A 310 -4.12 6.22 37.57
N GLU A 311 -5.02 7.13 37.90
CA GLU A 311 -6.05 6.89 38.89
C GLU A 311 -6.96 5.73 38.46
N PRO A 312 -7.58 4.99 39.40
CA PRO A 312 -8.49 3.90 39.07
C PRO A 312 -9.66 4.37 38.20
N ALA A 313 -9.88 3.67 37.08
CA ALA A 313 -11.01 3.95 36.20
C ALA A 313 -12.35 3.60 36.86
N THR A 314 -13.36 4.43 36.59
CA THR A 314 -14.77 4.26 36.99
C THR A 314 -15.64 3.71 35.87
N SER A 315 -15.10 3.65 34.65
CA SER A 315 -15.72 3.14 33.43
C SER A 315 -14.77 2.16 32.73
N PRO A 316 -15.29 1.11 32.05
CA PRO A 316 -14.45 0.17 31.29
C PRO A 316 -13.93 0.74 29.97
N TYR A 317 -14.40 1.92 29.55
CA TYR A 317 -14.01 2.59 28.31
C TYR A 317 -13.20 3.84 28.63
N GLY A 318 -12.20 4.12 27.80
CA GLY A 318 -11.38 5.32 27.94
C GLY A 318 -10.83 5.85 26.63
N THR A 319 -10.16 6.99 26.72
CA THR A 319 -9.46 7.63 25.60
C THR A 319 -8.15 8.23 26.08
N ILE A 320 -7.08 8.02 25.31
CA ILE A 320 -5.84 8.80 25.42
C ILE A 320 -5.97 9.98 24.45
N ILE A 321 -5.78 11.19 24.95
CA ILE A 321 -5.91 12.44 24.18
C ILE A 321 -4.56 13.16 24.18
N PHE A 322 -4.04 13.45 23.00
CA PHE A 322 -2.83 14.25 22.80
C PHE A 322 -3.24 15.67 22.44
N VAL A 323 -2.72 16.63 23.18
CA VAL A 323 -3.21 18.01 23.18
C VAL A 323 -2.05 18.99 22.99
N THR A 324 -2.24 19.93 22.07
CA THR A 324 -1.39 21.12 21.91
C THR A 324 -2.24 22.37 22.13
N TYR A 325 -1.57 23.52 22.23
CA TYR A 325 -2.23 24.82 22.25
C TYR A 325 -1.74 25.66 21.08
N SER A 326 -2.68 26.23 20.33
CA SER A 326 -2.40 27.13 19.22
C SER A 326 -1.61 28.34 19.70
N ALA A 327 -0.42 28.56 19.13
CA ALA A 327 0.38 29.75 19.42
C ALA A 327 -0.30 31.06 18.98
N LYS A 328 -1.31 30.98 18.08
CA LYS A 328 -2.01 32.14 17.52
C LYS A 328 -3.03 32.73 18.49
N ASP A 329 -3.77 31.89 19.20
CA ASP A 329 -4.92 32.30 20.02
C ASP A 329 -5.06 31.53 21.34
N GLY A 330 -4.12 30.63 21.65
CA GLY A 330 -4.15 29.81 22.86
C GLY A 330 -5.26 28.75 22.85
N SER A 331 -5.94 28.53 21.73
CA SER A 331 -6.98 27.51 21.64
C SER A 331 -6.39 26.10 21.79
N ARG A 332 -7.12 25.24 22.51
CA ARG A 332 -6.79 23.82 22.67
C ARG A 332 -6.99 23.09 21.35
N VAL A 333 -6.03 22.28 20.96
CA VAL A 333 -6.09 21.41 19.77
C VAL A 333 -5.86 19.97 20.21
N GLU A 334 -6.80 19.09 19.87
CA GLU A 334 -6.70 17.65 20.15
C GLU A 334 -6.08 16.97 18.92
N GLU A 335 -4.76 16.77 18.96
CA GLU A 335 -3.97 16.24 17.85
C GLU A 335 -4.30 14.78 17.54
N LEU A 336 -4.61 13.98 18.57
CA LEU A 336 -4.93 12.55 18.43
C LEU A 336 -5.81 12.08 19.58
N LYS A 337 -6.79 11.23 19.26
CA LYS A 337 -7.61 10.48 20.22
C LYS A 337 -7.48 8.99 19.97
N VAL A 338 -7.06 8.25 20.99
CA VAL A 338 -6.89 6.80 20.92
C VAL A 338 -7.85 6.13 21.91
N PRO A 339 -8.90 5.46 21.42
CA PRO A 339 -9.77 4.65 22.28
C PRO A 339 -8.98 3.54 22.96
N VAL A 340 -9.25 3.33 24.24
CA VAL A 340 -8.66 2.29 25.08
C VAL A 340 -9.73 1.71 26.00
N GLY A 341 -9.42 0.59 26.66
CA GLY A 341 -10.26 0.02 27.72
C GLY A 341 -9.56 -0.01 29.06
N PHE A 342 -10.32 -0.31 30.10
CA PHE A 342 -9.81 -0.59 31.44
C PHE A 342 -10.34 -1.95 31.90
N GLY A 343 -9.48 -2.73 32.54
CA GLY A 343 -9.91 -3.98 33.15
C GLY A 343 -10.87 -3.69 34.30
N GLY A 344 -12.06 -4.30 34.29
CA GLY A 344 -12.95 -4.28 35.45
C GLY A 344 -12.25 -4.91 36.65
N LYS A 345 -12.39 -4.30 37.83
CA LYS A 345 -12.01 -4.97 39.09
C LYS A 345 -13.00 -6.06 39.45
#